data_AF-A0A961KC36-F1
#
_entry.id   AF-A0A961KC36-F1
#
_cell.length_a   1.000
_cell.length_b   1.000
_cell.length_c   1.000
_cell.angle_alpha   90.00
_cell.angle_beta   90.00
_cell.angle_gamma   90.00
#
_symmetry.space_group_name_H-M   'P 1'
#
loop_
_entity.id
_entity.type
_entity.pdbx_description
1 polymer ?
#
loop_
_entity_poly.entity_id
_entity_poly.type
_entity_poly.pdbx_seq_one_letter_code
_entity_poly.pdbx_strand_id
1 'polypeptide(L)'
;LGDLRFPEGAWFEDHEMFWAMVRRAPRLSYLPAPLYCHRRERPGQITETDSDRVFDQLGVLERLHPVILPMAHGAEGFDRLASRLVHERALVLREPARRARFMAEARALFARLNVTWSPAWDPEIQRGLGPLLAGELPLSIVRLAQAEVPVPQTQPDIEVIAAPDAPTPADLAARLKGRYVLLLGPGEGVLPDGAMRLVTLAETTGTRLAMGGIERRARGYHDGWTDNTVVTDAGGCITMGPEQALRLHPVLANRLIARDLLADMPDTLRLDGSVTAAQGLVLETALRVGTMGYTRVPVATAPDLPGFLPEPPPSARALARWVQALPRPATALPAGWRGTVFLRLIRFRGGAMIWPRALGVALVHGWLWPARGARPDPETPRWLRRLSRLLGQIRLSLVARQD
;
A
#
# COMPACT_ATOMS: atom_id res chain seq x y z
N LEU A 1 -0.17 -47.09 11.76
CA LEU A 1 1.07 -47.15 12.56
C LEU A 1 0.66 -47.38 14.01
N GLY A 2 0.78 -48.60 14.51
CA GLY A 2 0.09 -49.01 15.74
C GLY A 2 -1.43 -48.89 15.61
N ASP A 3 -2.05 -48.21 16.56
CA ASP A 3 -3.47 -47.87 16.67
C ASP A 3 -3.90 -46.59 15.91
N LEU A 4 -2.97 -45.77 15.41
CA LEU A 4 -3.33 -44.56 14.66
C LEU A 4 -3.98 -44.90 13.31
N ARG A 5 -5.12 -44.27 13.02
CA ARG A 5 -5.89 -44.37 11.77
C ARG A 5 -6.26 -42.98 11.28
N PHE A 6 -6.39 -42.82 9.97
CA PHE A 6 -6.98 -41.61 9.40
C PHE A 6 -8.46 -41.55 9.79
N PRO A 7 -8.98 -40.40 10.23
CA PRO A 7 -10.41 -40.24 10.46
C PRO A 7 -11.20 -40.40 9.15
N GLU A 8 -12.03 -41.43 9.06
CA GLU A 8 -12.82 -41.70 7.86
C GLU A 8 -13.82 -40.58 7.59
N GLY A 9 -13.92 -40.16 6.32
CA GLY A 9 -14.84 -39.10 5.88
C GLY A 9 -14.43 -37.68 6.28
N ALA A 10 -13.36 -37.51 7.05
CA ALA A 10 -12.81 -36.20 7.36
C ALA A 10 -11.97 -35.66 6.19
N TRP A 11 -12.00 -34.35 6.02
CA TRP A 11 -11.10 -33.62 5.14
C TRP A 11 -9.97 -33.02 5.97
N PHE A 12 -8.80 -32.83 5.35
CA PHE A 12 -7.59 -32.36 6.05
C PHE A 12 -7.16 -33.34 7.16
N GLU A 13 -7.46 -34.62 6.95
CA GLU A 13 -7.22 -35.74 7.86
C GLU A 13 -5.72 -35.99 8.10
N ASP A 14 -4.89 -35.54 7.15
CA ASP A 14 -3.44 -35.60 7.22
C ASP A 14 -2.88 -34.77 8.37
N HIS A 15 -3.48 -33.62 8.71
CA HIS A 15 -3.07 -32.84 9.86
C HIS A 15 -3.25 -33.60 11.18
N GLU A 16 -4.40 -34.23 11.39
CA GLU A 16 -4.68 -35.00 12.60
C GLU A 16 -3.72 -36.18 12.75
N MET A 17 -3.53 -36.93 11.66
CA MET A 17 -2.60 -38.04 11.65
C MET A 17 -1.15 -37.58 11.90
N PHE A 18 -0.70 -36.52 11.21
CA PHE A 18 0.65 -35.97 11.36
C PHE A 18 0.93 -35.55 12.80
N TRP A 19 0.07 -34.72 13.40
CA TRP A 19 0.29 -34.23 14.76
C TRP A 19 0.15 -35.32 15.81
N ALA A 20 -0.71 -36.33 15.60
CA ALA A 20 -0.76 -37.51 16.46
C ALA A 20 0.56 -38.31 16.42
N MET A 21 1.20 -38.41 15.24
CA MET A 21 2.53 -39.02 15.11
C MET A 21 3.61 -38.18 15.77
N VAL A 22 3.63 -36.86 15.54
CA VAL A 22 4.60 -35.94 16.17
C VAL A 22 4.52 -36.02 17.68
N ARG A 23 3.31 -36.07 18.27
CA ARG A 23 3.11 -36.21 19.72
C ARG A 23 3.80 -37.43 20.31
N ARG A 24 3.84 -38.54 19.56
CA ARG A 24 4.40 -39.82 19.99
C ARG A 24 5.89 -39.95 19.68
N ALA A 25 6.42 -39.08 18.81
CA ALA A 25 7.80 -39.11 18.41
C ALA A 25 8.66 -38.42 19.49
N PRO A 26 9.66 -39.09 20.09
CA PRO A 26 10.54 -38.46 21.06
C PRO A 26 11.45 -37.41 20.41
N ARG A 27 11.67 -37.51 19.09
CA ARG A 27 12.52 -36.62 18.29
C ARG A 27 11.93 -36.48 16.89
N LEU A 28 11.99 -35.27 16.36
CA LEU A 28 11.65 -34.98 14.97
C LEU A 28 12.87 -34.36 14.29
N SER A 29 13.23 -34.87 13.12
CA SER A 29 14.30 -34.33 12.29
C SER A 29 13.70 -33.63 11.07
N TYR A 30 14.15 -32.42 10.78
CA TYR A 30 13.73 -31.65 9.61
C TYR A 30 14.88 -31.54 8.60
N LEU A 31 14.59 -31.86 7.33
CA LEU A 31 15.52 -31.70 6.22
C LEU A 31 14.94 -30.66 5.25
N PRO A 32 15.55 -29.48 5.10
CA PRO A 32 15.01 -28.41 4.25
C PRO A 32 15.19 -28.66 2.74
N ALA A 33 15.67 -29.84 2.33
CA ALA A 33 15.84 -30.18 0.91
C ALA A 33 14.47 -30.49 0.27
N PRO A 34 14.14 -29.92 -0.91
CA PRO A 34 12.87 -30.14 -1.59
C PRO A 34 12.84 -31.50 -2.31
N LEU A 35 12.89 -32.58 -1.54
CA LEU A 35 12.95 -33.95 -2.06
C LEU A 35 11.58 -34.48 -2.54
N TYR A 36 10.50 -33.80 -2.18
CA TYR A 36 9.15 -34.14 -2.57
C TYR A 36 8.61 -33.15 -3.61
N CYS A 37 8.19 -33.67 -4.77
CA CYS A 37 7.54 -32.88 -5.80
C CYS A 37 6.01 -32.98 -5.63
N HIS A 38 5.40 -31.92 -5.10
CA HIS A 38 3.95 -31.82 -4.97
C HIS A 38 3.31 -31.46 -6.32
N ARG A 39 2.47 -32.35 -6.86
CA ARG A 39 1.71 -32.08 -8.09
C ARG A 39 0.56 -31.12 -7.80
N ARG A 40 0.53 -29.98 -8.50
CA ARG A 40 -0.54 -28.98 -8.43
C ARG A 40 -1.52 -29.13 -9.60
N GLU A 41 -2.67 -28.46 -9.50
CA GLU A 41 -3.68 -28.29 -10.55
C GLU A 41 -4.33 -29.60 -11.02
N ARG A 42 -4.46 -30.58 -10.12
CA ARG A 42 -5.15 -31.85 -10.43
C ARG A 42 -6.66 -31.75 -10.17
N PRO A 43 -7.51 -32.39 -10.99
CA PRO A 43 -8.93 -32.56 -10.68
C PRO A 43 -9.11 -33.15 -9.27
N GLY A 44 -9.98 -32.54 -8.45
CA GLY A 44 -10.19 -32.93 -7.06
C GLY A 44 -9.21 -32.32 -6.06
N GLN A 45 -8.33 -31.40 -6.46
CA GLN A 45 -7.51 -30.64 -5.51
C GLN A 45 -8.38 -29.67 -4.71
N ILE A 46 -8.58 -30.03 -3.46
CA ILE A 46 -9.42 -29.32 -2.48
C ILE A 46 -8.87 -27.94 -2.15
N THR A 47 -7.55 -27.81 -2.09
CA THR A 47 -6.88 -26.66 -1.48
C THR A 47 -7.07 -25.35 -2.22
N GLU A 48 -7.57 -25.36 -3.46
CA GLU A 48 -7.75 -24.17 -4.31
C GLU A 48 -9.22 -23.92 -4.69
N THR A 49 -10.16 -24.69 -4.12
CA THR A 49 -11.58 -24.57 -4.45
C THR A 49 -12.27 -23.60 -3.49
N ASP A 50 -12.98 -22.62 -4.05
CA ASP A 50 -13.88 -21.76 -3.30
C ASP A 50 -15.16 -22.54 -2.95
N SER A 51 -15.20 -23.16 -1.76
CA SER A 51 -16.25 -24.09 -1.33
C SER A 51 -16.45 -24.05 0.18
N ASP A 52 -17.64 -24.39 0.67
CA ASP A 52 -17.95 -24.52 2.10
C ASP A 52 -17.15 -25.64 2.79
N ARG A 53 -16.43 -26.47 2.03
CA ARG A 53 -15.47 -27.42 2.59
C ARG A 53 -14.31 -26.76 3.33
N VAL A 54 -14.01 -25.48 3.10
CA VAL A 54 -12.98 -24.78 3.88
C VAL A 54 -13.29 -24.72 5.38
N PHE A 55 -14.57 -24.81 5.76
CA PHE A 55 -15.01 -24.73 7.15
C PHE A 55 -14.63 -26.00 7.94
N ASP A 56 -14.49 -27.14 7.26
CA ASP A 56 -14.02 -28.41 7.87
C ASP A 56 -12.65 -28.22 8.56
N GLN A 57 -11.81 -27.31 8.03
CA GLN A 57 -10.51 -26.94 8.61
C GLN A 57 -10.62 -26.38 10.04
N LEU A 58 -11.69 -25.64 10.34
CA LEU A 58 -11.91 -25.07 11.67
C LEU A 58 -12.20 -26.17 12.70
N GLY A 59 -12.99 -27.18 12.31
CA GLY A 59 -13.21 -28.36 13.14
C GLY A 59 -11.93 -29.20 13.34
N VAL A 60 -11.05 -29.25 12.33
CA VAL A 60 -9.73 -29.88 12.46
C VAL A 60 -8.87 -29.13 13.49
N LEU A 61 -8.84 -27.79 13.45
CA LEU A 61 -8.12 -27.00 14.46
C LEU A 61 -8.64 -27.26 15.88
N GLU A 62 -9.97 -27.38 16.07
CA GLU A 62 -10.54 -27.76 17.37
C GLU A 62 -10.03 -29.11 17.87
N ARG A 63 -9.96 -30.11 17.00
CA ARG A 63 -9.47 -31.46 17.37
C ARG A 63 -7.96 -31.48 17.61
N LEU A 64 -7.20 -30.68 16.86
CA LEU A 64 -5.75 -30.57 17.02
C LEU A 64 -5.33 -29.84 18.29
N HIS A 65 -6.14 -28.89 18.76
CA HIS A 65 -5.83 -28.09 19.94
C HIS A 65 -5.42 -28.94 21.17
N PRO A 66 -6.22 -29.90 21.67
CA PRO A 66 -5.82 -30.76 22.78
C PRO A 66 -4.69 -31.75 22.46
N VAL A 67 -4.37 -31.98 21.17
CA VAL A 67 -3.26 -32.85 20.76
C VAL A 67 -1.93 -32.10 20.84
N ILE A 68 -1.90 -30.83 20.42
CA ILE A 68 -0.69 -30.02 20.28
C ILE A 68 -0.33 -29.33 21.59
N LEU A 69 -1.30 -28.83 22.36
CA LEU A 69 -1.04 -28.06 23.59
C LEU A 69 -0.10 -28.72 24.60
N PRO A 70 -0.20 -30.05 24.86
CA PRO A 70 0.70 -30.72 25.80
C PRO A 70 2.15 -30.87 25.32
N MET A 71 2.45 -30.58 24.06
CA MET A 71 3.81 -30.69 23.51
C MET A 71 4.68 -29.53 23.98
N ALA A 72 6.01 -29.68 23.88
CA ALA A 72 6.93 -28.58 24.09
C ALA A 72 6.61 -27.42 23.13
N HIS A 73 6.47 -26.19 23.66
CA HIS A 73 6.01 -25.02 22.91
C HIS A 73 4.63 -25.19 22.24
N GLY A 74 3.77 -26.06 22.77
CA GLY A 74 2.48 -26.41 22.15
C GLY A 74 1.56 -25.22 21.89
N ALA A 75 1.46 -24.27 22.82
CA ALA A 75 0.65 -23.06 22.64
C ALA A 75 1.13 -22.21 21.46
N GLU A 76 2.41 -21.83 21.46
CA GLU A 76 3.03 -21.07 20.35
C GLU A 76 2.94 -21.82 19.02
N GLY A 77 3.21 -23.13 19.03
CA GLY A 77 3.10 -23.98 17.85
C GLY A 77 1.68 -24.02 17.28
N PHE A 78 0.67 -24.09 18.15
CA PHE A 78 -0.73 -24.08 17.75
C PHE A 78 -1.15 -22.72 17.18
N ASP A 79 -0.77 -21.62 17.84
CA ASP A 79 -1.03 -20.25 17.35
C ASP A 79 -0.48 -20.04 15.93
N ARG A 80 0.75 -20.50 15.68
CA ARG A 80 1.39 -20.45 14.36
C ARG A 80 0.66 -21.29 13.33
N LEU A 81 0.33 -22.53 13.68
CA LEU A 81 -0.41 -23.46 12.80
C LEU A 81 -1.79 -22.90 12.44
N ALA A 82 -2.57 -22.48 13.44
CA ALA A 82 -3.90 -21.92 13.24
C ALA A 82 -3.84 -20.67 12.36
N SER A 83 -2.84 -19.79 12.59
CA SER A 83 -2.65 -18.59 11.78
C SER A 83 -2.37 -18.92 10.31
N ARG A 84 -1.47 -19.87 10.04
CA ARG A 84 -1.15 -20.32 8.66
C ARG A 84 -2.37 -20.92 7.98
N LEU A 85 -3.08 -21.83 8.64
CA LEU A 85 -4.21 -22.53 8.05
C LEU A 85 -5.37 -21.58 7.75
N VAL A 86 -5.73 -20.69 8.69
CA VAL A 86 -6.76 -19.68 8.45
C VAL A 86 -6.36 -18.74 7.30
N HIS A 87 -5.10 -18.31 7.25
CA HIS A 87 -4.59 -17.48 6.16
C HIS A 87 -4.76 -18.15 4.80
N GLU A 88 -4.25 -19.37 4.64
CA GLU A 88 -4.31 -20.08 3.36
C GLU A 88 -5.75 -20.33 2.91
N ARG A 89 -6.65 -20.68 3.83
CA ARG A 89 -8.06 -20.88 3.51
C ARG A 89 -8.74 -19.57 3.14
N ALA A 90 -8.44 -18.47 3.82
CA ALA A 90 -8.99 -17.18 3.47
C ALA A 90 -8.63 -16.80 2.02
N LEU A 91 -7.38 -17.00 1.58
CA LEU A 91 -6.92 -16.62 0.24
C LEU A 91 -7.67 -17.30 -0.92
N VAL A 92 -8.26 -18.48 -0.70
CA VAL A 92 -8.96 -19.22 -1.77
C VAL A 92 -10.44 -18.88 -1.86
N LEU A 93 -10.99 -18.19 -0.85
CA LEU A 93 -12.38 -17.75 -0.83
C LEU A 93 -12.58 -16.48 -1.64
N ARG A 94 -13.26 -16.59 -2.79
CA ARG A 94 -13.56 -15.47 -3.69
C ARG A 94 -14.95 -14.90 -3.47
N GLU A 95 -15.91 -15.75 -3.10
CA GLU A 95 -17.28 -15.33 -2.77
C GLU A 95 -17.28 -14.48 -1.48
N PRO A 96 -17.69 -13.19 -1.53
CA PRO A 96 -17.59 -12.30 -0.38
C PRO A 96 -18.38 -12.77 0.85
N ALA A 97 -19.58 -13.31 0.65
CA ALA A 97 -20.43 -13.79 1.74
C ALA A 97 -19.81 -15.01 2.44
N ARG A 98 -19.27 -15.97 1.66
CA ARG A 98 -18.55 -17.12 2.21
C ARG A 98 -17.30 -16.70 2.98
N ARG A 99 -16.48 -15.80 2.40
CA ARG A 99 -15.30 -15.25 3.08
C ARG A 99 -15.68 -14.57 4.40
N ALA A 100 -16.75 -13.77 4.42
CA ALA A 100 -17.22 -13.08 5.62
C ALA A 100 -17.60 -14.08 6.73
N ARG A 101 -18.33 -15.13 6.36
CA ARG A 101 -18.77 -16.18 7.27
C ARG A 101 -17.60 -16.98 7.82
N PHE A 102 -16.65 -17.39 6.95
CA PHE A 102 -15.43 -18.07 7.36
C PHE A 102 -14.61 -17.25 8.36
N MET A 103 -14.41 -15.95 8.11
CA MET A 103 -13.66 -15.08 9.00
C MET A 103 -14.37 -14.85 10.35
N ALA A 104 -15.71 -14.78 10.35
CA ALA A 104 -16.50 -14.71 11.58
C ALA A 104 -16.37 -15.99 12.44
N GLU A 105 -16.42 -17.16 11.81
CA GLU A 105 -16.24 -18.45 12.49
C GLU A 105 -14.81 -18.66 12.97
N ALA A 106 -13.81 -18.28 12.17
CA ALA A 106 -12.40 -18.31 12.57
C ALA A 106 -12.15 -17.41 13.80
N ARG A 107 -12.73 -16.20 13.83
CA ARG A 107 -12.68 -15.33 15.02
C ARG A 107 -13.32 -15.99 16.25
N ALA A 108 -14.51 -16.57 16.09
CA ALA A 108 -15.19 -17.25 17.19
C ALA A 108 -14.38 -18.45 17.72
N LEU A 109 -13.74 -19.20 16.82
CA LEU A 109 -12.83 -20.28 17.16
C LEU A 109 -11.61 -19.77 17.93
N PHE A 110 -10.95 -18.72 17.43
CA PHE A 110 -9.76 -18.14 18.06
C PHE A 110 -10.07 -17.65 19.48
N ALA A 111 -11.20 -16.97 19.67
CA ALA A 111 -11.64 -16.53 20.99
C ALA A 111 -11.92 -17.72 21.93
N ARG A 112 -12.62 -18.76 21.45
CA ARG A 112 -12.99 -19.94 22.24
C ARG A 112 -11.78 -20.79 22.65
N LEU A 113 -10.78 -20.90 21.77
CA LEU A 113 -9.56 -21.66 22.02
C LEU A 113 -8.41 -20.80 22.61
N ASN A 114 -8.65 -19.51 22.84
CA ASN A 114 -7.63 -18.55 23.28
C ASN A 114 -6.36 -18.53 22.39
N VAL A 115 -6.59 -18.54 21.07
CA VAL A 115 -5.54 -18.54 20.05
C VAL A 115 -5.10 -17.12 19.76
N THR A 116 -3.79 -16.90 19.76
CA THR A 116 -3.21 -15.62 19.33
C THR A 116 -2.90 -15.66 17.84
N TRP A 117 -3.39 -14.68 17.08
CA TRP A 117 -2.96 -14.50 15.69
C TRP A 117 -1.46 -14.19 15.64
N SER A 118 -0.68 -15.13 15.10
CA SER A 118 0.78 -15.11 15.09
C SER A 118 1.29 -15.18 13.64
N PRO A 119 1.25 -14.08 12.87
CA PRO A 119 1.71 -14.04 11.49
C PRO A 119 3.23 -13.80 11.38
N ALA A 120 3.90 -13.39 12.47
CA ALA A 120 5.25 -12.82 12.38
C ALA A 120 6.36 -13.80 12.00
N TRP A 121 6.15 -15.10 12.23
CA TRP A 121 7.13 -16.15 11.96
C TRP A 121 7.18 -16.55 10.48
N ASP A 122 6.15 -16.21 9.69
CA ASP A 122 6.03 -16.59 8.30
C ASP A 122 5.69 -15.35 7.45
N PRO A 123 6.61 -14.86 6.62
CA PRO A 123 6.42 -13.63 5.84
C PRO A 123 5.31 -13.76 4.78
N GLU A 124 4.84 -14.97 4.45
CA GLU A 124 3.73 -15.16 3.53
C GLU A 124 2.37 -14.92 4.18
N ILE A 125 2.26 -15.00 5.51
CA ILE A 125 1.00 -14.79 6.22
C ILE A 125 0.64 -13.30 6.19
N GLN A 126 -0.47 -12.97 5.53
CA GLN A 126 -0.98 -11.60 5.46
C GLN A 126 -1.36 -11.09 6.86
N ARG A 127 -0.59 -10.12 7.36
CA ARG A 127 -0.86 -9.49 8.67
C ARG A 127 -2.18 -8.73 8.71
N GLY A 128 -2.68 -8.29 7.56
CA GLY A 128 -3.97 -7.61 7.43
C GLY A 128 -5.19 -8.45 7.82
N LEU A 129 -5.07 -9.78 7.94
CA LEU A 129 -6.13 -10.63 8.48
C LEU A 129 -6.29 -10.51 10.01
N GLY A 130 -5.23 -10.09 10.72
CA GLY A 130 -5.26 -9.92 12.18
C GLY A 130 -6.35 -8.94 12.64
N PRO A 131 -6.38 -7.69 12.11
CA PRO A 131 -7.47 -6.75 12.38
C PRO A 131 -8.85 -7.34 12.07
N LEU A 132 -9.01 -8.06 10.95
CA LEU A 132 -10.29 -8.68 10.62
C LEU A 132 -10.72 -9.73 11.65
N LEU A 133 -9.80 -10.57 12.11
CA LEU A 133 -10.04 -11.52 13.20
C LEU A 133 -10.33 -10.81 14.53
N ALA A 134 -9.80 -9.61 14.75
CA ALA A 134 -10.16 -8.76 15.88
C ALA A 134 -11.54 -8.06 15.71
N GLY A 135 -12.19 -8.22 14.55
CA GLY A 135 -13.46 -7.56 14.22
C GLY A 135 -13.31 -6.12 13.73
N GLU A 136 -12.10 -5.71 13.38
CA GLU A 136 -11.79 -4.42 12.79
C GLU A 136 -11.68 -4.55 11.26
N LEU A 137 -12.19 -3.55 10.54
CA LEU A 137 -12.00 -3.49 9.09
C LEU A 137 -10.57 -3.02 8.78
N PRO A 138 -9.72 -3.81 8.09
CA PRO A 138 -8.35 -3.40 7.84
C PRO A 138 -8.26 -2.24 6.83
N LEU A 139 -9.12 -2.23 5.81
CA LEU A 139 -9.00 -1.32 4.67
C LEU A 139 -10.33 -0.72 4.23
N SER A 140 -10.33 0.59 3.98
CA SER A 140 -11.32 1.23 3.12
C SER A 140 -10.67 1.78 1.84
N ILE A 141 -11.32 1.58 0.71
CA ILE A 141 -10.92 2.12 -0.59
C ILE A 141 -11.90 3.22 -0.98
N VAL A 142 -11.37 4.40 -1.31
CA VAL A 142 -12.16 5.54 -1.75
C VAL A 142 -11.90 5.82 -3.22
N ARG A 143 -12.96 5.93 -4.01
CA ARG A 143 -12.86 6.37 -5.40
C ARG A 143 -13.11 7.87 -5.48
N LEU A 144 -12.11 8.66 -5.84
CA LEU A 144 -12.22 10.12 -5.97
C LEU A 144 -12.93 10.57 -7.26
N ALA A 145 -13.06 9.68 -8.23
CA ALA A 145 -13.84 9.87 -9.44
C ALA A 145 -14.57 8.56 -9.78
N GLN A 146 -15.44 8.58 -10.79
CA GLN A 146 -15.95 7.35 -11.37
C GLN A 146 -14.77 6.58 -11.98
N ALA A 147 -14.27 5.58 -11.26
CA ALA A 147 -13.25 4.68 -11.77
C ALA A 147 -13.88 3.78 -12.84
N GLU A 148 -13.26 3.74 -14.03
CA GLU A 148 -13.62 2.77 -15.07
C GLU A 148 -13.19 1.35 -14.70
N VAL A 149 -12.18 1.21 -13.83
CA VAL A 149 -11.65 -0.08 -13.43
C VAL A 149 -12.57 -0.69 -12.37
N PRO A 150 -13.07 -1.93 -12.57
CA PRO A 150 -13.79 -2.63 -11.53
C PRO A 150 -12.85 -2.83 -10.34
N VAL A 151 -13.08 -2.06 -9.27
CA VAL A 151 -12.56 -2.42 -7.95
C VAL A 151 -13.24 -3.74 -7.60
N PRO A 152 -12.50 -4.76 -7.13
CA PRO A 152 -13.12 -5.97 -6.60
C PRO A 152 -14.25 -5.54 -5.66
N GLN A 153 -15.47 -6.04 -5.93
CA GLN A 153 -16.62 -5.72 -5.09
C GLN A 153 -16.28 -6.02 -3.62
N THR A 154 -16.88 -5.24 -2.71
CA THR A 154 -16.67 -5.31 -1.25
C THR A 154 -16.37 -6.73 -0.78
N GLN A 155 -15.13 -6.96 -0.36
CA GLN A 155 -14.77 -8.14 0.40
C GLN A 155 -15.03 -7.84 1.89
N PRO A 156 -15.24 -8.82 2.76
CA PRO A 156 -15.40 -8.58 4.20
C PRO A 156 -14.28 -7.76 4.85
N ASP A 157 -13.08 -7.80 4.28
CA ASP A 157 -11.89 -7.05 4.67
C ASP A 157 -11.79 -5.66 4.03
N ILE A 158 -12.63 -5.33 3.05
CA ILE A 158 -12.50 -4.11 2.24
C ILE A 158 -13.85 -3.42 2.06
N GLU A 159 -13.96 -2.23 2.64
CA GLU A 159 -15.04 -1.29 2.31
C GLU A 159 -14.64 -0.49 1.07
N VAL A 160 -15.53 -0.37 0.09
CA VAL A 160 -15.31 0.48 -1.09
C VAL A 160 -16.40 1.53 -1.15
N ILE A 161 -16.03 2.82 -1.13
CA ILE A 161 -16.98 3.93 -1.24
C ILE A 161 -16.60 4.90 -2.35
N ALA A 162 -17.60 5.59 -2.89
CA ALA A 162 -17.38 6.79 -3.68
C ALA A 162 -17.10 7.98 -2.74
N ALA A 163 -16.13 8.81 -3.11
CA ALA A 163 -15.90 10.06 -2.39
C ALA A 163 -17.11 11.00 -2.54
N PRO A 164 -17.38 11.86 -1.55
CA PRO A 164 -18.24 13.03 -1.73
C PRO A 164 -17.62 13.99 -2.76
N ASP A 165 -18.34 15.04 -3.14
CA ASP A 165 -17.76 16.12 -3.94
C ASP A 165 -16.72 16.90 -3.11
N ALA A 166 -15.46 16.86 -3.56
CA ALA A 166 -14.33 17.61 -3.01
C ALA A 166 -14.16 17.54 -1.46
N PRO A 167 -14.08 16.33 -0.88
CA PRO A 167 -13.99 16.16 0.57
C PRO A 167 -12.62 16.65 1.09
N THR A 168 -12.56 17.03 2.37
CA THR A 168 -11.27 17.06 3.06
C THR A 168 -10.81 15.64 3.38
N PRO A 169 -9.51 15.44 3.62
CA PRO A 169 -9.01 14.21 4.26
C PRO A 169 -9.72 13.88 5.58
N ALA A 170 -10.03 14.88 6.41
CA ALA A 170 -10.74 14.68 7.67
C ALA A 170 -12.18 14.21 7.46
N ASP A 171 -12.90 14.78 6.48
CA ASP A 171 -14.25 14.33 6.09
C ASP A 171 -14.24 12.87 5.64
N LEU A 172 -13.22 12.46 4.88
CA LEU A 172 -13.04 11.07 4.49
C LEU A 172 -12.78 10.19 5.71
N ALA A 173 -11.82 10.56 6.57
CA ALA A 173 -11.47 9.78 7.75
C ALA A 173 -12.68 9.53 8.67
N ALA A 174 -13.56 10.53 8.85
CA ALA A 174 -14.76 10.40 9.66
C ALA A 174 -15.82 9.44 9.09
N ARG A 175 -15.82 9.22 7.77
CA ARG A 175 -16.80 8.35 7.08
C ARG A 175 -16.32 6.91 6.93
N LEU A 176 -15.02 6.68 6.98
CA LEU A 176 -14.40 5.39 6.66
C LEU A 176 -14.26 4.52 7.90
N LYS A 177 -14.54 3.22 7.74
CA LYS A 177 -14.42 2.25 8.85
C LYS A 177 -13.04 1.62 8.93
N GLY A 178 -12.34 1.54 7.80
CA GLY A 178 -11.05 0.90 7.65
C GLY A 178 -9.97 1.58 8.49
N ARG A 179 -9.12 0.78 9.13
CA ARG A 179 -7.93 1.26 9.84
C ARG A 179 -6.99 2.01 8.89
N TYR A 180 -6.87 1.50 7.67
CA TYR A 180 -6.16 2.15 6.58
C TYR A 180 -7.09 2.55 5.44
N VAL A 181 -6.60 3.49 4.65
CA VAL A 181 -7.32 4.08 3.52
C VAL A 181 -6.43 4.06 2.29
N LEU A 182 -7.00 3.61 1.16
CA LEU A 182 -6.39 3.71 -0.15
C LEU A 182 -7.30 4.57 -1.04
N LEU A 183 -6.73 5.59 -1.66
CA LEU A 183 -7.48 6.49 -2.54
C LEU A 183 -7.18 6.16 -4.01
N LEU A 184 -8.23 6.09 -4.83
CA LEU A 184 -8.13 5.83 -6.26
C LEU A 184 -8.47 7.10 -7.04
N GLY A 185 -7.50 7.57 -7.83
CA GLY A 185 -7.72 8.59 -8.83
C GLY A 185 -8.40 8.10 -10.10
N PRO A 186 -8.77 9.02 -11.03
CA PRO A 186 -9.29 8.66 -12.33
C PRO A 186 -8.35 7.70 -13.08
N GLY A 187 -8.89 6.56 -13.51
CA GLY A 187 -8.17 5.54 -14.27
C GLY A 187 -7.16 4.70 -13.47
N GLU A 188 -6.96 4.98 -12.18
CA GLU A 188 -6.12 4.20 -11.29
C GLU A 188 -6.88 2.95 -10.77
N GLY A 189 -6.13 1.90 -10.45
CA GLY A 189 -6.68 0.66 -9.89
C GLY A 189 -5.71 -0.01 -8.93
N VAL A 190 -6.19 -1.02 -8.21
CA VAL A 190 -5.37 -1.85 -7.33
C VAL A 190 -5.14 -3.21 -8.00
N LEU A 191 -3.91 -3.72 -7.94
CA LEU A 191 -3.63 -5.07 -8.40
C LEU A 191 -4.21 -6.12 -7.45
N PRO A 192 -4.46 -7.36 -7.92
CA PRO A 192 -4.80 -8.47 -7.03
C PRO A 192 -3.80 -8.56 -5.87
N ASP A 193 -4.30 -8.68 -4.65
CA ASP A 193 -3.55 -8.66 -3.38
C ASP A 193 -2.73 -7.39 -3.07
N GLY A 194 -2.60 -6.45 -4.01
CA GLY A 194 -1.75 -5.26 -3.87
C GLY A 194 -2.11 -4.41 -2.64
N ALA A 195 -3.41 -4.21 -2.42
CA ALA A 195 -3.94 -3.53 -1.24
C ALA A 195 -3.52 -4.23 0.07
N MET A 196 -3.76 -5.54 0.19
CA MET A 196 -3.45 -6.30 1.40
C MET A 196 -1.95 -6.49 1.63
N ARG A 197 -1.15 -6.45 0.55
CA ARG A 197 0.31 -6.36 0.64
C ARG A 197 0.75 -5.04 1.29
N LEU A 198 0.14 -3.91 0.91
CA LEU A 198 0.41 -2.64 1.58
C LEU A 198 -0.02 -2.65 3.04
N VAL A 199 -1.18 -3.23 3.37
CA VAL A 199 -1.63 -3.36 4.77
C VAL A 199 -0.62 -4.18 5.56
N THR A 200 -0.17 -5.32 5.00
CA THR A 200 0.84 -6.17 5.63
C THR A 200 2.16 -5.44 5.83
N LEU A 201 2.59 -4.63 4.85
CA LEU A 201 3.78 -3.80 4.94
C LEU A 201 3.65 -2.75 6.06
N ALA A 202 2.53 -2.02 6.14
CA ALA A 202 2.28 -1.04 7.18
C ALA A 202 2.27 -1.67 8.58
N GLU A 203 1.57 -2.80 8.75
CA GLU A 203 1.53 -3.54 10.02
C GLU A 203 2.92 -4.11 10.41
N THR A 204 3.70 -4.60 9.44
CA THR A 204 5.05 -5.13 9.70
C THR A 204 6.01 -4.03 10.15
N THR A 205 5.90 -2.86 9.53
CA THR A 205 6.80 -1.72 9.74
C THR A 205 6.34 -0.79 10.86
N GLY A 206 5.10 -0.93 11.33
CA GLY A 206 4.48 -0.01 12.28
C GLY A 206 4.30 1.40 11.72
N THR A 207 4.19 1.56 10.39
CA THR A 207 4.15 2.88 9.74
C THR A 207 2.72 3.32 9.43
N ARG A 208 2.46 4.63 9.53
CA ARG A 208 1.17 5.26 9.20
C ARG A 208 0.98 5.53 7.70
N LEU A 209 2.01 5.26 6.89
CA LEU A 209 2.00 5.41 5.44
C LEU A 209 2.83 4.26 4.85
N ALA A 210 2.29 3.59 3.83
CA ALA A 210 3.03 2.61 3.05
C ALA A 210 2.84 2.86 1.55
N MET A 211 3.84 2.52 0.75
CA MET A 211 3.84 2.72 -0.70
C MET A 211 4.41 1.51 -1.44
N GLY A 212 3.84 1.20 -2.60
CA GLY A 212 4.34 0.16 -3.51
C GLY A 212 4.65 0.68 -4.92
N GLY A 213 5.12 -0.22 -5.78
CA GLY A 213 5.27 0.06 -7.22
C GLY A 213 3.93 0.16 -7.95
N ILE A 214 3.97 0.58 -9.20
CA ILE A 214 2.82 0.78 -10.08
C ILE A 214 3.08 0.11 -11.44
N GLU A 215 2.08 -0.52 -12.01
CA GLU A 215 2.06 -0.93 -13.41
C GLU A 215 1.38 0.15 -14.27
N ARG A 216 2.14 0.78 -15.17
CA ARG A 216 1.59 1.75 -16.13
C ARG A 216 1.19 1.05 -17.43
N ARG A 217 0.04 1.44 -17.98
CA ARG A 217 -0.61 0.74 -19.12
C ARG A 217 0.31 0.49 -20.32
N ALA A 218 1.04 1.50 -20.81
CA ALA A 218 1.94 1.32 -21.94
C ALA A 218 3.44 1.36 -21.56
N ARG A 219 3.78 1.97 -20.42
CA ARG A 219 5.18 2.17 -19.99
C ARG A 219 5.69 1.14 -18.99
N GLY A 220 4.88 0.14 -18.63
CA GLY A 220 5.25 -0.92 -17.72
C GLY A 220 5.52 -0.42 -16.29
N TYR A 221 6.42 -1.12 -15.60
CA TYR A 221 6.72 -0.89 -14.20
C TYR A 221 7.22 0.54 -13.89
N HIS A 222 6.78 1.08 -12.75
CA HIS A 222 7.24 2.32 -12.15
C HIS A 222 7.33 2.15 -10.64
N ASP A 223 8.42 2.58 -10.01
CA ASP A 223 8.72 2.26 -8.61
C ASP A 223 8.04 3.17 -7.56
N GLY A 224 7.23 4.13 -8.03
CA GLY A 224 6.49 5.10 -7.21
C GLY A 224 7.23 6.41 -6.96
N TRP A 225 8.47 6.54 -7.43
CA TRP A 225 9.31 7.72 -7.27
C TRP A 225 9.51 8.46 -8.60
N THR A 226 9.53 9.79 -8.59
CA THR A 226 9.97 10.58 -9.74
C THR A 226 11.50 10.65 -9.84
N ASP A 227 12.18 10.39 -8.73
CA ASP A 227 13.63 10.23 -8.61
C ASP A 227 13.91 9.26 -7.47
N ASN A 228 14.31 8.03 -7.81
CA ASN A 228 14.58 6.99 -6.83
C ASN A 228 16.01 7.03 -6.28
N THR A 229 16.85 7.97 -6.72
CA THR A 229 18.23 8.10 -6.21
C THR A 229 18.29 8.48 -4.73
N VAL A 230 17.18 8.95 -4.16
CA VAL A 230 17.02 9.26 -2.74
C VAL A 230 16.63 8.04 -1.89
N VAL A 231 16.42 6.88 -2.51
CA VAL A 231 16.07 5.62 -1.85
C VAL A 231 17.12 4.57 -2.16
N THR A 232 17.90 4.20 -1.15
CA THR A 232 18.96 3.19 -1.29
C THR A 232 18.43 1.76 -1.14
N ASP A 233 17.29 1.59 -0.48
CA ASP A 233 16.84 0.28 -0.02
C ASP A 233 15.87 -0.39 -1.01
N ALA A 234 15.90 -1.72 -1.05
CA ALA A 234 15.05 -2.52 -1.92
C ALA A 234 13.60 -2.66 -1.41
N GLY A 235 13.32 -2.19 -0.19
CA GLY A 235 12.04 -2.26 0.51
C GLY A 235 12.24 -2.17 2.03
N GLY A 236 11.16 -1.99 2.79
CA GLY A 236 11.21 -1.83 4.26
C GLY A 236 10.78 -0.43 4.72
N CYS A 237 11.40 0.08 5.79
CA CYS A 237 11.14 1.44 6.27
C CYS A 237 12.05 2.46 5.59
N ILE A 238 11.49 3.54 5.07
CA ILE A 238 12.23 4.69 4.51
C ILE A 238 11.99 5.90 5.40
N THR A 239 13.06 6.60 5.77
CA THR A 239 12.95 7.93 6.43
C THR A 239 12.43 8.97 5.45
N MET A 240 11.35 9.64 5.84
CA MET A 240 10.68 10.66 5.04
C MET A 240 11.08 12.06 5.51
N GLY A 241 12.00 12.66 4.77
CA GLY A 241 12.32 14.08 4.86
C GLY A 241 11.64 14.91 3.77
N PRO A 242 11.76 16.24 3.83
CA PRO A 242 11.22 17.13 2.81
C PRO A 242 11.72 16.88 1.38
N GLU A 243 12.98 16.43 1.22
CA GLU A 243 13.53 16.07 -0.08
C GLU A 243 12.89 14.80 -0.64
N GLN A 244 12.75 13.74 0.17
CA GLN A 244 12.10 12.48 -0.22
C GLN A 244 10.63 12.70 -0.57
N ALA A 245 9.89 13.46 0.25
CA ALA A 245 8.50 13.79 0.00
C ALA A 245 8.31 14.44 -1.38
N LEU A 246 9.22 15.36 -1.76
CA LEU A 246 9.18 15.98 -3.07
C LEU A 246 9.43 15.00 -4.21
N ARG A 247 10.07 13.84 -4.01
CA ARG A 247 10.33 12.83 -5.06
C ARG A 247 9.22 11.82 -5.26
N LEU A 248 8.12 11.93 -4.54
CA LEU A 248 7.01 11.00 -4.70
C LEU A 248 6.20 11.28 -5.98
N HIS A 249 5.86 10.22 -6.71
CA HIS A 249 5.00 10.29 -7.90
C HIS A 249 3.53 10.54 -7.50
N PRO A 250 2.76 11.41 -8.15
CA PRO A 250 1.42 11.81 -7.68
C PRO A 250 0.29 10.77 -7.84
N VAL A 251 0.59 9.50 -8.15
CA VAL A 251 -0.42 8.43 -8.26
C VAL A 251 -0.94 8.07 -6.88
N LEU A 252 -2.24 8.00 -6.65
CA LEU A 252 -2.76 7.77 -5.30
C LEU A 252 -2.91 6.28 -4.96
N ALA A 253 -3.26 5.46 -5.95
CA ALA A 253 -3.58 4.05 -5.75
C ALA A 253 -2.43 3.18 -5.20
N ASN A 254 -1.17 3.65 -5.28
CA ASN A 254 -0.02 2.91 -4.74
C ASN A 254 0.32 3.27 -3.30
N ARG A 255 -0.55 4.02 -2.60
CA ARG A 255 -0.34 4.48 -1.23
C ARG A 255 -1.45 4.04 -0.31
N LEU A 256 -1.03 3.48 0.82
CA LEU A 256 -1.88 3.17 1.94
C LEU A 256 -1.63 4.19 3.04
N ILE A 257 -2.69 4.86 3.48
CA ILE A 257 -2.63 5.95 4.46
C ILE A 257 -3.41 5.50 5.69
N ALA A 258 -2.84 5.60 6.89
CA ALA A 258 -3.58 5.34 8.11
C ALA A 258 -4.76 6.33 8.24
N ARG A 259 -5.92 5.84 8.69
CA ARG A 259 -7.13 6.68 8.80
C ARG A 259 -6.92 7.86 9.75
N ASP A 260 -6.21 7.63 10.86
CA ASP A 260 -5.88 8.70 11.81
C ASP A 260 -5.00 9.79 11.18
N LEU A 261 -4.11 9.43 10.25
CA LEU A 261 -3.24 10.38 9.55
C LEU A 261 -4.05 11.28 8.63
N LEU A 262 -5.11 10.75 7.99
CA LEU A 262 -6.05 11.56 7.21
C LEU A 262 -6.87 12.50 8.12
N ALA A 263 -7.26 12.04 9.31
CA ALA A 263 -8.00 12.87 10.27
C ALA A 263 -7.18 14.09 10.75
N ASP A 264 -5.87 13.93 10.87
CA ASP A 264 -4.96 14.99 11.36
C ASP A 264 -4.61 16.06 10.30
N MET A 265 -5.07 15.91 9.05
CA MET A 265 -4.69 16.79 7.93
C MET A 265 -5.46 18.12 7.91
N PRO A 266 -4.90 19.16 7.28
CA PRO A 266 -5.54 20.47 7.26
C PRO A 266 -6.77 20.51 6.34
N ASP A 267 -7.83 21.15 6.81
CA ASP A 267 -9.08 21.36 6.04
C ASP A 267 -8.91 22.18 4.76
N THR A 268 -7.78 22.88 4.63
CA THR A 268 -7.42 23.62 3.40
C THR A 268 -7.07 22.68 2.24
N LEU A 269 -6.73 21.42 2.51
CA LEU A 269 -6.50 20.42 1.47
C LEU A 269 -7.84 19.79 1.08
N ARG A 270 -8.33 20.13 -0.12
CA ARG A 270 -9.58 19.58 -0.68
C ARG A 270 -9.24 18.58 -1.79
N LEU A 271 -9.88 17.41 -1.76
CA LEU A 271 -9.69 16.34 -2.75
C LEU A 271 -10.67 16.49 -3.90
N ASP A 272 -10.51 17.56 -4.67
CA ASP A 272 -11.39 17.96 -5.78
C ASP A 272 -11.18 17.18 -7.10
N GLY A 273 -10.41 16.08 -7.07
CA GLY A 273 -10.06 15.34 -8.27
C GLY A 273 -9.09 16.11 -9.20
N SER A 274 -8.38 17.13 -8.72
CA SER A 274 -7.30 17.75 -9.48
C SER A 274 -5.94 17.12 -9.18
N VAL A 275 -5.01 17.20 -10.14
CA VAL A 275 -3.62 16.73 -9.96
C VAL A 275 -2.92 17.46 -8.81
N THR A 276 -3.38 18.68 -8.53
CA THR A 276 -2.87 19.54 -7.47
C THR A 276 -3.31 19.03 -6.11
N ALA A 277 -4.58 18.68 -5.94
CA ALA A 277 -5.06 18.03 -4.73
C ALA A 277 -4.34 16.71 -4.46
N ALA A 278 -4.17 15.88 -5.49
CA ALA A 278 -3.42 14.62 -5.39
C ALA A 278 -1.97 14.88 -4.95
N GLN A 279 -1.28 15.83 -5.59
CA GLN A 279 0.10 16.18 -5.22
C GLN A 279 0.20 16.78 -3.81
N GLY A 280 -0.78 17.60 -3.40
CA GLY A 280 -0.87 18.17 -2.06
C GLY A 280 -1.02 17.08 -1.00
N LEU A 281 -1.90 16.11 -1.22
CA LEU A 281 -2.07 14.96 -0.35
C LEU A 281 -0.80 14.11 -0.24
N VAL A 282 -0.13 13.84 -1.36
CA VAL A 282 1.12 13.07 -1.38
C VAL A 282 2.22 13.75 -0.59
N LEU A 283 2.33 15.09 -0.69
CA LEU A 283 3.30 15.84 0.11
C LEU A 283 2.93 15.84 1.59
N GLU A 284 1.66 16.12 1.91
CA GLU A 284 1.22 16.26 3.30
C GLU A 284 1.33 14.94 4.08
N THR A 285 0.92 13.83 3.47
CA THR A 285 1.09 12.48 4.06
C THR A 285 2.57 12.17 4.34
N ALA A 286 3.43 12.37 3.34
CA ALA A 286 4.85 12.06 3.45
C ALA A 286 5.57 12.90 4.51
N LEU A 287 5.24 14.18 4.62
CA LEU A 287 5.87 15.12 5.55
C LEU A 287 5.46 14.90 7.02
N ARG A 288 4.36 14.18 7.27
CA ARG A 288 3.82 13.95 8.61
C ARG A 288 4.28 12.65 9.26
N VAL A 289 4.66 11.64 8.48
CA VAL A 289 4.92 10.30 9.04
C VAL A 289 6.34 10.10 9.54
N GLY A 290 7.32 10.89 9.09
CA GLY A 290 8.74 10.73 9.43
C GLY A 290 9.40 9.45 8.90
N THR A 291 8.66 8.34 8.85
CA THR A 291 9.02 7.06 8.24
C THR A 291 7.83 6.46 7.48
N MET A 292 8.09 5.82 6.35
CA MET A 292 7.10 5.20 5.48
C MET A 292 7.52 3.77 5.13
N GLY A 293 6.58 2.82 5.10
CA GLY A 293 6.82 1.50 4.52
C GLY A 293 6.93 1.55 3.00
N TYR A 294 7.89 0.84 2.41
CA TYR A 294 8.09 0.79 0.96
C TYR A 294 8.31 -0.62 0.43
N THR A 295 7.75 -0.92 -0.73
CA THR A 295 8.04 -2.13 -1.50
C THR A 295 8.17 -1.81 -2.98
N ARG A 296 9.09 -2.50 -3.66
CA ARG A 296 9.22 -2.43 -5.12
C ARG A 296 8.17 -3.27 -5.85
N VAL A 297 7.48 -4.17 -5.16
CA VAL A 297 6.43 -4.99 -5.76
C VAL A 297 5.31 -4.06 -6.28
N PRO A 298 4.83 -4.24 -7.52
CA PRO A 298 3.69 -3.48 -7.99
C PRO A 298 2.44 -3.83 -7.19
N VAL A 299 1.72 -2.81 -6.74
CA VAL A 299 0.48 -2.96 -5.93
C VAL A 299 -0.73 -2.31 -6.59
N ALA A 300 -0.50 -1.51 -7.63
CA ALA A 300 -1.51 -0.70 -8.28
C ALA A 300 -1.27 -0.63 -9.78
N THR A 301 -2.33 -0.31 -10.53
CA THR A 301 -2.27 0.06 -11.94
C THR A 301 -2.57 1.55 -12.08
N ALA A 302 -1.95 2.20 -13.07
CA ALA A 302 -2.23 3.60 -13.35
C ALA A 302 -2.14 3.92 -14.86
N PRO A 303 -2.82 4.97 -15.33
CA PRO A 303 -2.57 5.52 -16.65
C PRO A 303 -1.11 6.02 -16.78
N ASP A 304 -0.59 6.11 -18.01
CA ASP A 304 0.78 6.59 -18.25
C ASP A 304 0.97 8.08 -17.89
N LEU A 305 -0.12 8.83 -17.92
CA LEU A 305 -0.24 10.20 -17.42
C LEU A 305 -1.25 10.23 -16.28
N PRO A 306 -1.03 11.02 -15.21
CA PRO A 306 -1.99 11.12 -14.11
C PRO A 306 -3.39 11.48 -14.61
N GLY A 307 -4.39 10.66 -14.31
CA GLY A 307 -5.77 10.85 -14.78
C GLY A 307 -6.46 12.12 -14.22
N PHE A 308 -5.84 12.76 -13.23
CA PHE A 308 -6.27 14.05 -12.68
C PHE A 308 -5.87 15.27 -13.53
N LEU A 309 -5.18 15.08 -14.65
CA LEU A 309 -4.89 16.15 -15.61
C LEU A 309 -6.09 16.33 -16.53
N PRO A 310 -6.65 17.56 -16.65
CA PRO A 310 -7.78 17.77 -17.53
C PRO A 310 -7.34 17.65 -19.00
N GLU A 311 -8.30 17.24 -19.82
CA GLU A 311 -8.20 17.30 -21.28
C GLU A 311 -9.06 18.47 -21.81
N PRO A 312 -8.48 19.42 -22.59
CA PRO A 312 -7.10 19.48 -23.03
C PRO A 312 -6.12 19.92 -21.90
N PRO A 313 -4.82 19.60 -22.02
CA PRO A 313 -3.85 19.91 -20.99
C PRO A 313 -3.79 21.41 -20.62
N PRO A 314 -3.73 21.75 -19.32
CA PRO A 314 -3.82 23.12 -18.83
C PRO A 314 -2.58 23.93 -19.23
N SER A 315 -2.75 25.22 -19.51
CA SER A 315 -1.63 26.12 -19.86
C SER A 315 -0.60 26.20 -18.73
N ALA A 316 0.64 26.60 -19.05
CA ALA A 316 1.68 26.80 -18.04
C ALA A 316 1.26 27.81 -16.95
N ARG A 317 0.49 28.85 -17.31
CA ARG A 317 -0.06 29.81 -16.34
C ARG A 317 -1.13 29.19 -15.46
N ALA A 318 -2.00 28.34 -16.03
CA ALA A 318 -3.01 27.61 -15.24
C ALA A 318 -2.34 26.67 -14.23
N LEU A 319 -1.35 25.88 -14.67
CA LEU A 319 -0.56 25.03 -13.77
C LEU A 319 0.16 25.83 -12.68
N ALA A 320 0.70 27.01 -12.99
CA ALA A 320 1.34 27.86 -12.00
C ALA A 320 0.35 28.36 -10.94
N ARG A 321 -0.85 28.80 -11.36
CA ARG A 321 -1.91 29.19 -10.41
C ARG A 321 -2.29 28.03 -9.49
N TRP A 322 -2.39 26.82 -10.04
CA TRP A 322 -2.67 25.63 -9.25
C TRP A 322 -1.56 25.34 -8.21
N VAL A 323 -0.30 25.37 -8.62
CA VAL A 323 0.84 25.16 -7.71
C VAL A 323 0.92 26.25 -6.63
N GLN A 324 0.49 27.47 -6.91
CA GLN A 324 0.39 28.54 -5.90
C GLN A 324 -0.71 28.28 -4.89
N ALA A 325 -1.83 27.73 -5.35
CA ALA A 325 -2.97 27.37 -4.52
C ALA A 325 -2.69 26.15 -3.61
N LEU A 326 -1.60 25.40 -3.84
CA LEU A 326 -1.21 24.32 -2.93
C LEU A 326 -1.05 24.86 -1.51
N PRO A 327 -1.73 24.24 -0.51
CA PRO A 327 -1.54 24.57 0.88
C PRO A 327 -0.06 24.53 1.24
N ARG A 328 0.37 25.43 2.13
CA ARG A 328 1.71 25.31 2.72
C ARG A 328 1.65 24.13 3.69
N PRO A 329 2.45 23.08 3.50
CA PRO A 329 2.47 21.97 4.44
C PRO A 329 2.94 22.44 5.81
N ALA A 330 2.54 21.72 6.86
CA ALA A 330 2.94 22.02 8.24
C ALA A 330 4.47 21.99 8.42
N THR A 331 5.12 21.03 7.76
CA THR A 331 6.59 20.90 7.75
C THR A 331 7.19 21.79 6.66
N ALA A 332 8.24 22.54 7.01
CA ALA A 332 8.93 23.41 6.08
C ALA A 332 9.54 22.62 4.90
N LEU A 333 9.04 22.87 3.70
CA LEU A 333 9.65 22.40 2.45
C LEU A 333 10.83 23.30 2.03
N PRO A 334 11.84 22.77 1.31
CA PRO A 334 12.96 23.57 0.82
C PRO A 334 12.50 24.70 -0.10
N ALA A 335 13.21 25.82 -0.08
CA ALA A 335 12.88 26.92 -1.01
C ALA A 335 12.96 26.44 -2.46
N GLY A 336 11.97 26.86 -3.27
CA GLY A 336 11.84 26.44 -4.66
C GLY A 336 11.03 25.14 -4.88
N TRP A 337 10.51 24.48 -3.83
CA TRP A 337 9.72 23.26 -3.97
C TRP A 337 8.53 23.38 -4.94
N ARG A 338 7.86 24.54 -4.95
CA ARG A 338 6.78 24.84 -5.91
C ARG A 338 7.27 24.78 -7.35
N GLY A 339 8.50 25.23 -7.61
CA GLY A 339 9.14 25.09 -8.91
C GLY A 339 9.33 23.63 -9.32
N THR A 340 9.77 22.78 -8.39
CA THR A 340 9.91 21.34 -8.63
C THR A 340 8.56 20.71 -9.01
N VAL A 341 7.52 20.98 -8.23
CA VAL A 341 6.16 20.48 -8.53
C VAL A 341 5.64 21.02 -9.86
N PHE A 342 5.83 22.31 -10.13
CA PHE A 342 5.41 22.93 -11.37
C PHE A 342 6.08 22.30 -12.60
N LEU A 343 7.41 22.13 -12.58
CA LEU A 343 8.14 21.52 -13.68
C LEU A 343 7.76 20.04 -13.90
N ARG A 344 7.41 19.32 -12.82
CA ARG A 344 6.84 17.97 -12.91
C ARG A 344 5.49 17.96 -13.62
N LEU A 345 4.59 18.88 -13.26
CA LEU A 345 3.28 18.96 -13.92
C LEU A 345 3.41 19.35 -15.40
N ILE A 346 4.34 20.24 -15.72
CA ILE A 346 4.69 20.58 -17.11
C ILE A 346 5.17 19.36 -17.89
N ARG A 347 6.00 18.50 -17.27
CA ARG A 347 6.45 17.24 -17.89
C ARG A 347 5.29 16.34 -18.28
N PHE A 348 4.30 16.16 -17.40
CA PHE A 348 3.16 15.29 -17.70
C PHE A 348 2.30 15.78 -18.86
N ARG A 349 2.28 17.08 -19.14
CA ARG A 349 1.60 17.62 -20.33
C ARG A 349 2.29 17.22 -21.65
N GLY A 350 3.60 16.97 -21.62
CA GLY A 350 4.38 16.67 -22.83
C GLY A 350 4.58 17.86 -23.79
N GLY A 351 5.37 17.63 -24.84
CA GLY A 351 5.67 18.60 -25.91
C GLY A 351 6.90 19.48 -25.66
N ALA A 352 7.84 19.50 -26.60
CA ALA A 352 9.11 20.22 -26.42
C ALA A 352 8.95 21.75 -26.27
N MET A 353 7.99 22.34 -26.98
CA MET A 353 7.75 23.79 -27.01
C MET A 353 7.16 24.37 -25.71
N ILE A 354 6.77 23.53 -24.75
CA ILE A 354 6.24 24.01 -23.48
C ILE A 354 7.32 24.53 -22.54
N TRP A 355 8.54 23.98 -22.63
CA TRP A 355 9.60 24.25 -21.67
C TRP A 355 10.06 25.72 -21.64
N PRO A 356 10.21 26.43 -22.78
CA PRO A 356 10.50 27.86 -22.77
C PRO A 356 9.40 28.70 -22.09
N ARG A 357 8.13 28.35 -22.30
CA ARG A 357 7.00 29.04 -21.65
C ARG A 357 6.97 28.76 -20.15
N ALA A 358 7.20 27.50 -19.76
CA ALA A 358 7.30 27.09 -18.37
C ALA A 358 8.45 27.82 -17.65
N LEU A 359 9.60 27.96 -18.31
CA LEU A 359 10.74 28.73 -17.81
C LEU A 359 10.35 30.19 -17.52
N GLY A 360 9.70 30.86 -18.47
CA GLY A 360 9.24 32.23 -18.29
C GLY A 360 8.29 32.39 -17.09
N VAL A 361 7.34 31.47 -16.94
CA VAL A 361 6.42 31.45 -15.79
C VAL A 361 7.15 31.19 -14.47
N ALA A 362 8.10 30.25 -14.45
CA ALA A 362 8.89 29.94 -13.27
C ALA A 362 9.82 31.10 -12.84
N LEU A 363 10.35 31.88 -13.80
CA LEU A 363 11.11 33.11 -13.53
C LEU A 363 10.24 34.16 -12.84
N VAL A 364 9.06 34.46 -13.40
CA VAL A 364 8.12 35.45 -12.85
C VAL A 364 7.72 35.12 -11.40
N HIS A 365 7.59 33.84 -11.08
CA HIS A 365 7.19 33.40 -9.75
C HIS A 365 8.33 33.12 -8.77
N GLY A 366 9.59 33.40 -9.12
CA GLY A 366 10.68 33.20 -8.17
C GLY A 366 11.05 31.72 -7.96
N TRP A 367 10.68 30.82 -8.87
CA TRP A 367 10.74 29.36 -8.65
C TRP A 367 12.01 28.67 -9.12
N LEU A 368 12.82 29.31 -9.97
CA LEU A 368 14.05 28.73 -10.51
C LEU A 368 15.26 28.85 -9.58
N TRP A 369 15.03 29.16 -8.31
CA TRP A 369 16.06 29.27 -7.28
C TRP A 369 16.00 28.05 -6.36
N PRO A 370 16.59 26.91 -6.76
CA PRO A 370 16.62 25.75 -5.89
C PRO A 370 17.51 26.08 -4.69
N ALA A 371 16.94 26.06 -3.48
CA ALA A 371 17.75 25.85 -2.29
C ALA A 371 18.35 24.44 -2.31
N ARG A 372 19.35 24.17 -1.45
CA ARG A 372 19.80 22.79 -1.19
C ARG A 372 18.56 21.93 -0.88
N GLY A 373 18.38 20.83 -1.63
CA GLY A 373 17.26 19.89 -1.47
C GLY A 373 16.13 19.97 -2.52
N ALA A 374 15.93 21.10 -3.20
CA ALA A 374 14.91 21.22 -4.27
C ALA A 374 15.52 21.06 -5.66
N ARG A 375 16.00 19.86 -6.04
CA ARG A 375 16.49 19.64 -7.42
C ARG A 375 15.31 19.36 -8.37
N PRO A 376 15.30 19.88 -9.60
CA PRO A 376 14.32 19.45 -10.60
C PRO A 376 14.39 17.94 -10.82
N ASP A 377 13.27 17.32 -11.19
CA ASP A 377 13.21 15.87 -11.46
C ASP A 377 14.23 15.47 -12.57
N PRO A 378 14.80 14.25 -12.54
CA PRO A 378 15.76 13.75 -13.53
C PRO A 378 15.29 13.85 -14.98
N GLU A 379 13.98 13.85 -15.22
CA GLU A 379 13.36 13.97 -16.54
C GLU A 379 13.16 15.42 -17.00
N THR A 380 13.36 16.42 -16.14
CA THR A 380 13.36 17.85 -16.54
C THR A 380 14.50 18.09 -17.54
N PRO A 381 14.36 18.79 -18.68
CA PRO A 381 15.43 18.94 -19.66
C PRO A 381 16.79 19.36 -19.06
N ARG A 382 17.88 18.71 -19.50
CA ARG A 382 19.24 18.93 -18.94
C ARG A 382 19.66 20.41 -18.94
N TRP A 383 19.34 21.14 -20.00
CA TRP A 383 19.63 22.57 -20.12
C TRP A 383 18.89 23.40 -19.06
N LEU A 384 17.62 23.05 -18.78
CA LEU A 384 16.80 23.72 -17.78
C LEU A 384 17.35 23.44 -16.37
N ARG A 385 17.77 22.20 -16.08
CA ARG A 385 18.45 21.86 -14.82
C ARG A 385 19.79 22.58 -14.64
N ARG A 386 20.55 22.81 -15.72
CA ARG A 386 21.78 23.61 -15.68
C ARG A 386 21.46 25.08 -15.41
N LEU A 387 20.46 25.64 -16.09
CA LEU A 387 20.05 27.03 -15.92
C LEU A 387 19.54 27.30 -14.49
N SER A 388 18.69 26.45 -13.93
CA SER A 388 18.23 26.58 -12.54
C SER A 388 19.38 26.57 -11.53
N ARG A 389 20.42 25.75 -11.77
CA ARG A 389 21.63 25.74 -10.93
C ARG A 389 22.42 27.03 -11.02
N LEU A 390 22.62 27.54 -12.24
CA LEU A 390 23.33 28.80 -12.48
C LEU A 390 22.61 29.98 -11.81
N LEU A 391 21.29 30.08 -11.98
CA LEU A 391 20.47 31.12 -11.36
C LEU A 391 20.48 31.04 -9.82
N GLY A 392 20.49 29.83 -9.27
CA GLY A 392 20.69 29.59 -7.84
C GLY A 392 22.04 30.11 -7.34
N GLN A 393 23.13 29.81 -8.04
CA GLN A 393 24.48 30.28 -7.71
C GLN A 393 24.59 31.80 -7.75
N ILE A 394 24.06 32.44 -8.81
CA ILE A 394 24.08 33.90 -8.94
C ILE A 394 23.39 34.58 -7.75
N ARG A 395 22.22 34.06 -7.32
CA ARG A 395 21.50 34.64 -6.18
C ARG A 395 22.25 34.47 -4.87
N LEU A 396 22.84 33.29 -4.61
CA LEU A 396 23.64 33.08 -3.41
C LEU A 396 24.82 34.06 -3.36
N SER A 397 25.47 34.31 -4.49
CA SER A 397 26.53 35.31 -4.61
C SER A 397 26.05 36.75 -4.42
N LEU A 398 24.79 37.06 -4.76
CA LEU A 398 24.21 38.39 -4.55
C LEU A 398 23.80 38.62 -3.10
N VAL A 399 23.22 37.61 -2.44
CA VAL A 399 22.85 37.68 -1.01
C VAL A 399 24.11 37.81 -0.15
N ALA A 400 25.15 37.02 -0.43
CA ALA A 400 26.42 37.07 0.30
C ALA A 400 27.23 38.37 0.13
N ARG A 401 26.80 39.29 -0.74
CA ARG A 401 27.42 40.63 -0.89
C ARG A 401 26.63 41.72 -0.15
N GLN A 402 25.43 41.40 0.33
CA GLN A 402 24.57 42.33 1.07
C GLN A 402 24.71 42.17 2.59
N ASP A 403 25.20 41.01 3.04
CA ASP A 403 25.68 40.74 4.39
C ASP A 403 27.19 41.05 4.48
#